data_AF-A0A938VZ11-F1
#
_entry.id   AF-A0A938VZ11-F1
#
_cell.length_a   1.000
_cell.length_b   1.000
_cell.length_c   1.000
_cell.angle_alpha   90.00
_cell.angle_beta   90.00
_cell.angle_gamma   90.00
#
_symmetry.space_group_name_H-M   'P 1'
#
loop_
_entity.id
_entity.type
_entity.pdbx_description
1 polymer ?
#
loop_
_entity_poly.entity_id
_entity_poly.type
_entity_poly.pdbx_seq_one_letter_code
_entity_poly.pdbx_strand_id
1 'polypeptide(L)'
;MAVLWDARRVVMVNVKAPRQWETPNNTVLSAGVKRYPQITLVDWRGATEDQPDLFWEDGIHLRPEGRRLYVELIAAALAKP
;
A
#
# COMPACT_ATOMS: atom_id res chain seq x y z
N MET A 1 17.73 -3.05 -4.88
CA MET A 1 17.22 -3.95 -3.82
C MET A 1 18.31 -4.50 -2.89
N ALA A 2 19.55 -3.99 -2.92
CA ALA A 2 20.61 -4.45 -2.02
C ALA A 2 20.35 -4.21 -0.52
N VAL A 3 19.30 -3.44 -0.16
CA VAL A 3 18.92 -3.17 1.24
C VAL A 3 17.89 -4.18 1.78
N LEU A 4 17.24 -4.97 0.92
CA LEU A 4 16.17 -5.91 1.29
C LEU A 4 16.50 -7.35 0.85
N TRP A 5 17.77 -7.65 0.62
CA TRP A 5 18.22 -8.90 -0.01
C TRP A 5 18.07 -10.12 0.89
N ASP A 6 18.17 -9.93 2.21
CA ASP A 6 18.02 -10.93 3.26
C ASP A 6 16.64 -10.90 3.93
N ALA A 7 15.77 -9.97 3.51
CA ALA A 7 14.42 -9.86 4.03
C ALA A 7 13.60 -11.10 3.61
N ARG A 8 13.18 -11.90 4.60
CA ARG A 8 12.34 -13.08 4.37
C ARG A 8 10.99 -12.75 3.71
N ARG A 9 10.47 -11.55 3.96
CA ARG A 9 9.20 -11.05 3.42
C ARG A 9 9.26 -9.55 3.27
N VAL A 10 8.77 -9.04 2.15
CA VAL A 10 8.62 -7.60 1.89
C VAL A 10 7.15 -7.33 1.60
N VAL A 11 6.53 -6.44 2.36
CA VAL A 11 5.18 -5.96 2.07
C VAL A 11 5.30 -4.56 1.48
N MET A 12 4.78 -4.39 0.27
CA MET A 12 4.72 -3.11 -0.44
C MET A 12 3.29 -2.61 -0.35
N VAL A 13 3.07 -1.36 0.05
CA VAL A 13 1.75 -0.73 0.06
C VAL A 13 1.70 0.31 -1.04
N ASN A 14 0.72 0.25 -1.93
CA ASN A 14 0.57 1.28 -2.96
C ASN A 14 -0.06 2.57 -2.41
N VAL A 15 0.09 3.65 -3.15
CA VAL A 15 -0.22 5.00 -2.71
C VAL A 15 -1.67 5.34 -3.04
N LYS A 16 -2.38 5.93 -2.08
CA LYS A 16 -3.55 6.77 -2.32
C LYS A 16 -3.26 8.18 -1.83
N ALA A 17 -3.22 9.14 -2.73
CA ALA A 17 -3.10 10.56 -2.45
C ALA A 17 -3.59 11.36 -3.67
N PRO A 18 -4.43 12.42 -3.48
CA PRO A 18 -4.87 13.28 -4.57
C PRO A 18 -3.72 14.18 -5.07
N ARG A 19 -2.74 13.57 -5.72
CA ARG A 19 -1.48 14.17 -6.19
C ARG A 19 -1.11 13.53 -7.52
N GLN A 20 -0.54 14.34 -8.41
CA GLN A 20 -0.18 13.90 -9.78
C GLN A 20 0.82 12.73 -9.80
N TRP A 21 1.59 12.55 -8.72
CA TRP A 21 2.57 11.48 -8.60
C TRP A 21 1.99 10.13 -8.13
N GLU A 22 0.71 10.03 -7.77
CA GLU A 22 0.09 8.76 -7.33
C GLU A 22 0.24 7.66 -8.40
N THR A 23 -0.29 7.89 -9.60
CA THR A 23 -0.29 6.93 -10.70
C THR A 23 1.11 6.49 -11.14
N PRO A 24 2.07 7.39 -11.44
CA PRO A 24 3.40 6.96 -11.85
C PRO A 24 4.12 6.19 -10.74
N ASN A 25 3.94 6.57 -9.47
CA ASN A 25 4.54 5.81 -8.36
C ASN A 25 3.91 4.42 -8.24
N ASN A 26 2.58 4.31 -8.29
CA ASN A 26 1.89 3.01 -8.26
C ASN A 26 2.27 2.09 -9.43
N THR A 27 2.60 2.67 -10.59
CA THR A 27 3.14 1.93 -11.73
C THR A 27 4.52 1.33 -11.42
N VAL A 28 5.43 2.13 -10.82
CA VAL A 28 6.75 1.65 -10.38
C VAL A 28 6.63 0.57 -9.30
N LEU A 29 5.76 0.76 -8.31
CA LEU A 29 5.53 -0.22 -7.25
C LEU A 29 5.02 -1.55 -7.82
N SER A 30 4.04 -1.50 -8.74
CA SER A 30 3.50 -2.68 -9.41
C SER A 30 4.55 -3.40 -10.26
N ALA A 31 5.43 -2.66 -10.94
CA ALA A 31 6.54 -3.25 -11.70
C ALA A 31 7.58 -3.92 -10.77
N GLY A 32 7.86 -3.32 -9.62
CA GLY A 32 8.75 -3.89 -8.60
C GLY A 32 8.24 -5.23 -8.08
N VAL A 33 6.96 -5.33 -7.75
CA VAL A 33 6.32 -6.58 -7.27
C VAL A 33 6.46 -7.70 -8.30
N LYS A 34 6.28 -7.41 -9.59
CA LYS A 34 6.46 -8.40 -10.67
C LYS A 34 7.91 -8.88 -10.82
N ARG A 35 8.88 -8.04 -10.47
CA ARG A 35 10.32 -8.35 -10.59
C ARG A 35 10.86 -9.15 -9.41
N TYR A 36 10.24 -9.04 -8.24
CA TYR A 36 10.77 -9.56 -6.97
C TYR A 36 9.71 -10.42 -6.26
N PRO A 37 9.79 -11.76 -6.37
CA PRO A 37 8.73 -12.66 -5.89
C PRO A 37 8.57 -12.67 -4.36
N GLN A 38 9.55 -12.18 -3.60
CA GLN A 38 9.44 -12.04 -2.14
C GLN A 38 8.56 -10.85 -1.71
N ILE A 39 8.09 -10.05 -2.66
CA ILE A 39 7.26 -8.87 -2.41
C ILE A 39 5.78 -9.22 -2.56
N THR A 40 5.00 -8.92 -1.53
CA THR A 40 3.53 -8.91 -1.61
C THR A 40 3.04 -7.48 -1.68
N LEU A 41 2.18 -7.19 -2.67
CA LEU A 41 1.51 -5.89 -2.78
C LEU A 41 0.24 -5.87 -1.93
N VAL A 42 0.10 -4.84 -1.11
CA VAL A 42 -1.16 -4.41 -0.48
C VAL A 42 -1.73 -3.28 -1.34
N ASP A 43 -2.90 -3.53 -1.92
CA ASP A 43 -3.63 -2.56 -2.74
C ASP A 43 -4.47 -1.61 -1.87
N TRP A 44 -3.78 -0.74 -1.14
CA TRP A 44 -4.40 0.32 -0.35
C TRP A 44 -5.20 1.30 -1.22
N ARG A 45 -4.69 1.64 -2.40
CA ARG A 45 -5.34 2.54 -3.35
C ARG A 45 -6.68 2.01 -3.81
N GLY A 46 -6.73 0.79 -4.34
CA GLY A 46 -7.98 0.16 -4.76
C GLY A 46 -8.95 -0.06 -3.59
N ALA A 47 -8.43 -0.41 -2.40
CA ALA A 47 -9.27 -0.57 -1.22
C ALA A 47 -9.93 0.74 -0.75
N THR A 48 -9.46 1.91 -1.17
CA THR A 48 -9.89 3.21 -0.60
C THR A 48 -10.31 4.27 -1.61
N GLU A 49 -10.23 4.00 -2.91
CA GLU A 49 -10.57 4.93 -3.98
C GLU A 49 -11.99 5.52 -3.81
N ASP A 50 -12.95 4.67 -3.48
CA ASP A 50 -14.36 5.07 -3.30
C ASP A 50 -14.76 5.25 -1.82
N GLN A 51 -13.80 5.44 -0.92
CA GLN A 51 -14.04 5.56 0.52
C GLN A 51 -13.50 6.89 1.11
N PRO A 52 -14.09 8.05 0.75
CA PRO A 52 -13.61 9.36 1.21
C PRO A 52 -13.69 9.51 2.74
N ASP A 53 -14.66 8.86 3.40
CA ASP A 53 -14.87 8.91 4.85
C ASP A 53 -13.74 8.27 5.67
N LEU A 54 -12.80 7.57 5.03
CA LEU A 54 -11.59 7.06 5.69
C LEU A 54 -10.52 8.14 5.89
N PHE A 55 -10.67 9.32 5.28
CA PHE A 55 -9.65 10.37 5.22
C PHE A 55 -10.14 11.69 5.81
N TRP A 56 -9.20 12.50 6.29
CA TRP A 56 -9.42 13.92 6.52
C TRP A 56 -9.54 14.69 5.19
N GLU A 57 -9.84 15.98 5.25
CA GLU A 57 -10.17 16.82 4.08
C GLU A 57 -9.07 16.84 3.00
N ASP A 58 -7.81 16.60 3.37
CA ASP A 58 -6.70 16.56 2.42
C ASP A 58 -6.65 15.29 1.56
N GLY A 59 -7.48 14.29 1.87
CA GLY A 59 -7.53 13.01 1.17
C GLY A 59 -6.29 12.14 1.37
N ILE A 60 -5.42 12.45 2.35
CA ILE A 60 -4.15 11.77 2.63
C ILE A 60 -4.14 11.23 4.06
N HIS A 61 -4.43 12.06 5.06
CA HIS A 61 -4.37 11.64 6.45
C HIS A 61 -5.60 10.82 6.83
N LEU A 62 -5.39 9.74 7.60
CA LEU A 62 -6.45 8.81 7.94
C LEU A 62 -7.26 9.25 9.17
N ARG A 63 -8.58 9.07 9.07
CA ARG A 63 -9.50 9.03 10.21
C ARG A 63 -9.32 7.71 10.99
N PRO A 64 -9.89 7.57 12.21
CA PRO A 64 -9.80 6.33 12.99
C PRO A 64 -10.16 5.06 12.20
N GLU A 65 -11.20 5.12 11.37
CA GLU A 65 -11.69 4.04 10.52
C GLU A 65 -10.65 3.67 9.45
N GLY A 66 -10.08 4.66 8.77
CA GLY A 66 -9.02 4.47 7.79
C GLY A 66 -7.76 3.84 8.40
N ARG A 67 -7.39 4.26 9.62
CA ARG A 67 -6.26 3.66 10.35
C ARG A 67 -6.50 2.17 10.65
N ARG A 68 -7.71 1.79 11.04
CA ARG A 68 -8.07 0.38 11.29
C ARG A 68 -7.92 -0.45 10.03
N LEU A 69 -8.53 -0.02 8.92
CA LEU A 69 -8.43 -0.71 7.63
C LEU A 69 -6.97 -0.83 7.16
N TYR A 70 -6.18 0.23 7.30
CA TYR A 70 -4.76 0.23 6.92
C TYR A 70 -3.97 -0.86 7.67
N VAL A 71 -4.18 -0.96 8.98
CA VAL A 71 -3.53 -1.98 9.82
C VAL A 71 -4.02 -3.39 9.45
N GLU A 72 -5.32 -3.58 9.25
CA GLU A 72 -5.91 -4.88 8.89
C GLU A 72 -5.34 -5.42 7.58
N LEU A 73 -5.23 -4.59 6.55
CA LEU A 73 -4.68 -4.98 5.24
C LEU A 73 -3.21 -5.41 5.34
N ILE A 74 -2.40 -4.68 6.12
CA ILE A 74 -0.99 -5.01 6.33
C ILE A 74 -0.83 -6.28 7.17
N ALA A 75 -1.60 -6.41 8.26
CA ALA A 75 -1.57 -7.59 9.11
C ALA A 75 -1.99 -8.84 8.31
N ALA A 76 -3.02 -8.75 7.48
CA ALA A 76 -3.44 -9.84 6.60
C ALA A 76 -2.35 -10.22 5.59
N ALA A 77 -1.62 -9.25 5.03
CA ALA A 77 -0.51 -9.54 4.13
C ALA A 77 0.68 -10.21 4.84
N LEU A 78 0.94 -9.85 6.11
CA LEU A 78 1.99 -10.46 6.92
C LEU A 78 1.63 -11.88 7.41
N ALA A 79 0.35 -12.18 7.62
CA ALA A 79 -0.12 -13.47 8.12
C ALA A 79 -0.17 -14.58 7.04
N LYS A 80 -0.09 -14.23 5.75
CA LYS A 80 -0.04 -15.23 4.67
C LYS A 80 1.19 -16.14 4.83
N PRO A 81 1.08 -17.46 4.58
CA PRO A 81 2.19 -18.40 4.70
C PRO A 81 3.43 -17.96 3.92
#